data_AF-A0A2V7YJB9-F1
#
_entry.id   AF-A0A2V7YJB9-F1
#
_cell.length_a   1.000
_cell.length_b   1.000
_cell.length_c   1.000
_cell.angle_alpha   90.00
_cell.angle_beta   90.00
_cell.angle_gamma   90.00
#
_symmetry.space_group_name_H-M   'P 1'
#
loop_
_entity.id
_entity.type
_entity.pdbx_description
1 polymer ?
#
loop_
_entity_poly.entity_id
_entity_poly.type
_entity_poly.pdbx_seq_one_letter_code
_entity_poly.pdbx_strand_id
1 'polypeptide(L)'
;MSRRVAFTFIVLLALAMFARPLMRGEVLTFRDHADYFQPLRYFTAVELRNFRLPFWNPYNASGEPWLANPQTAVFYPPFWIFLIVPFAQAYVIFLLLHLVLLGCGSFLLFSRFASARAAFIGAMTLMLCGPTLSMLDISNNLTTFAWIPLVLWCGLSGASSIACGSAIAMSFLAGEPLFAAIGAVMFALVRRRHLLDISLTAFCLAGVTLVPFLAMIAGSDRAGATAPEEILRDSMSPLDWLRMVVPGTTAHEL
;
A
#
# COMPACT_ATOMS: atom_id res chain seq x y z
N MET A 1 0.63 14.82 25.32
CA MET A 1 -0.48 14.77 24.34
C MET A 1 -1.08 13.39 24.38
N SER A 2 -2.41 13.27 24.47
CA SER A 2 -3.06 11.95 24.54
C SER A 2 -3.19 11.33 23.15
N ARG A 3 -3.31 10.00 23.08
CA ARG A 3 -3.52 9.29 21.80
C ARG A 3 -4.78 9.75 21.08
N ARG A 4 -5.85 10.00 21.82
CA ARG A 4 -7.13 10.49 21.28
C ARG A 4 -6.94 11.82 20.56
N VAL A 5 -6.25 12.78 21.19
CA VAL A 5 -5.98 14.09 20.58
C VAL A 5 -5.15 13.96 19.30
N ALA A 6 -4.10 13.13 19.32
CA ALA A 6 -3.26 12.90 18.14
C ALA A 6 -4.07 12.30 16.98
N PHE A 7 -4.86 11.25 17.24
CA PHE A 7 -5.70 10.59 16.23
C PHE A 7 -6.77 11.51 15.68
N THR A 8 -7.45 12.28 16.53
CA THR A 8 -8.42 13.28 16.09
C THR A 8 -7.77 14.29 15.14
N PHE A 9 -6.58 14.80 15.47
CA PHE A 9 -5.88 15.73 14.59
C PHE A 9 -5.49 15.10 13.25
N ILE A 10 -4.93 13.88 13.26
CA ILE A 10 -4.59 13.13 12.03
C ILE A 10 -5.83 12.99 11.13
N VAL A 11 -6.95 12.58 11.71
CA VAL A 11 -8.22 12.39 10.98
C VAL A 11 -8.75 13.71 10.43
N LEU A 12 -8.79 14.76 11.24
CA LEU A 12 -9.26 16.08 10.81
C LEU A 12 -8.39 16.67 9.70
N LEU A 13 -7.07 16.47 9.76
CA LEU A 13 -6.16 16.94 8.72
C LEU A 13 -6.38 16.18 7.40
N ALA A 14 -6.47 14.85 7.45
CA ALA A 14 -6.78 14.06 6.26
C ALA A 14 -8.15 14.44 5.67
N LEU A 15 -9.17 14.61 6.52
CA LEU A 15 -10.48 15.11 6.10
C LEU A 15 -10.38 16.48 5.43
N ALA A 16 -9.59 17.41 5.98
CA ALA A 16 -9.39 18.73 5.39
C ALA A 16 -8.75 18.65 3.99
N MET A 17 -7.76 17.77 3.80
CA MET A 17 -7.10 17.55 2.50
C MET A 17 -8.07 17.04 1.43
N PHE A 18 -9.00 16.16 1.81
CA PHE A 18 -9.97 15.55 0.89
C PHE A 18 -11.37 16.19 0.97
N ALA A 19 -11.56 17.26 1.73
CA ALA A 19 -12.88 17.85 1.97
C ALA A 19 -13.54 18.29 0.66
N ARG A 20 -12.79 18.98 -0.19
CA ARG A 20 -13.29 19.45 -1.49
C ARG A 20 -13.79 18.31 -2.38
N PRO A 21 -12.97 17.27 -2.71
CA PRO A 21 -13.46 16.20 -3.57
C PRO A 21 -14.61 15.40 -2.95
N LEU A 22 -14.62 15.21 -1.63
CA LEU A 22 -15.74 14.57 -0.94
C LEU A 22 -17.05 15.37 -1.06
N MET A 23 -17.02 16.68 -0.82
CA MET A 23 -18.21 17.53 -0.87
C MET A 23 -18.75 17.71 -2.29
N ARG A 24 -17.86 17.72 -3.29
CA ARG A 24 -18.22 17.96 -4.69
C ARG A 24 -18.43 16.68 -5.50
N GLY A 25 -18.15 15.51 -4.93
CA GLY A 25 -18.13 14.25 -5.68
C GLY A 25 -17.07 14.22 -6.78
N GLU A 26 -15.97 14.97 -6.61
CA GLU A 26 -14.83 14.97 -7.54
C GLU A 26 -13.93 13.75 -7.23
N VAL A 27 -13.19 13.27 -8.22
CA VAL A 27 -12.19 12.19 -8.09
C VAL A 27 -10.82 12.69 -8.57
N LEU A 28 -9.74 12.14 -8.02
CA LEU A 28 -8.37 12.50 -8.42
C LEU A 28 -8.03 11.82 -9.73
N THR A 29 -7.57 12.58 -10.73
CA THR A 29 -7.32 12.07 -12.10
C THR A 29 -5.86 12.16 -12.55
N PHE A 30 -4.97 12.73 -11.73
CA PHE A 30 -3.59 12.95 -12.12
C PHE A 30 -2.79 11.63 -12.17
N ARG A 31 -1.87 11.51 -13.15
CA ARG A 31 -1.03 10.31 -13.40
C ARG A 31 -1.87 9.02 -13.51
N ASP A 32 -1.36 7.94 -12.94
CA ASP A 32 -1.85 6.57 -13.01
C ASP A 32 -3.26 6.39 -12.41
N HIS A 33 -3.84 7.42 -11.80
CA HIS A 33 -5.21 7.40 -11.33
C HIS A 33 -6.20 7.06 -12.44
N ALA A 34 -6.25 7.87 -13.50
CA ALA A 34 -7.25 7.70 -14.56
C ALA A 34 -6.92 6.51 -15.47
N ASP A 35 -5.64 6.26 -15.70
CA ASP A 35 -5.18 5.28 -16.69
C ASP A 35 -5.10 3.84 -16.12
N TYR A 36 -4.89 3.70 -14.80
CA TYR A 36 -4.64 2.40 -14.19
C TYR A 36 -5.53 2.13 -12.97
N PHE A 37 -5.42 2.92 -11.91
CA PHE A 37 -6.04 2.57 -10.63
C PHE A 37 -7.57 2.73 -10.62
N GLN A 38 -8.12 3.80 -11.21
CA GLN A 38 -9.56 3.97 -11.26
C GLN A 38 -10.24 2.87 -12.11
N PRO A 39 -9.81 2.56 -13.35
CA PRO A 39 -10.39 1.46 -14.13
C PRO A 39 -10.30 0.12 -13.40
N LEU A 40 -9.15 -0.18 -12.78
CA LEU A 40 -8.94 -1.40 -12.01
C LEU A 40 -9.91 -1.51 -10.83
N ARG A 41 -10.10 -0.44 -10.06
CA ARG A 41 -11.05 -0.44 -8.92
C ARG A 41 -12.50 -0.47 -9.39
N TYR A 42 -12.80 0.22 -10.49
CA TYR A 42 -14.15 0.26 -11.06
C TYR A 42 -14.59 -1.11 -11.58
N PHE A 43 -13.76 -1.76 -12.40
CA PHE A 43 -14.03 -3.10 -12.91
C PHE A 43 -14.24 -4.10 -11.77
N THR A 44 -13.34 -4.10 -10.78
CA THR A 44 -13.47 -4.98 -9.61
C THR A 44 -14.79 -4.73 -8.86
N ALA A 45 -15.16 -3.47 -8.65
CA ALA A 45 -16.39 -3.12 -7.93
C ALA A 45 -17.65 -3.51 -8.72
N VAL A 46 -17.65 -3.32 -10.04
CA VAL A 46 -18.78 -3.70 -10.91
C VAL A 46 -18.99 -5.21 -10.92
N GLU A 47 -17.94 -6.01 -11.04
CA GLU A 47 -18.05 -7.47 -11.02
C GLU A 47 -18.60 -7.96 -9.67
N LEU A 48 -18.03 -7.49 -8.56
CA LEU A 48 -18.49 -7.89 -7.23
C LEU A 48 -19.92 -7.43 -6.91
N ARG A 49 -20.32 -6.21 -7.33
CA ARG A 49 -21.71 -5.72 -7.18
C ARG A 49 -22.73 -6.58 -7.93
N ASN A 50 -22.30 -7.22 -9.01
CA ASN A 50 -23.11 -8.18 -9.76
C ASN A 50 -22.96 -9.62 -9.25
N PHE A 51 -22.39 -9.82 -8.06
CA PHE A 51 -22.13 -11.13 -7.48
C PHE A 51 -21.25 -12.04 -8.34
N ARG A 52 -20.42 -11.46 -9.21
CA ARG A 52 -19.44 -12.19 -10.00
C ARG A 52 -18.06 -12.00 -9.39
N LEU A 53 -17.39 -13.11 -9.12
CA LEU A 53 -15.99 -13.08 -8.72
C LEU A 53 -15.13 -12.98 -9.99
N PRO A 54 -14.39 -11.88 -10.20
CA PRO A 54 -13.65 -11.67 -11.44
C PRO A 54 -12.38 -12.53 -11.47
N PHE A 55 -12.44 -13.68 -12.14
CA PHE A 55 -11.26 -14.53 -12.37
C PHE A 55 -10.38 -14.01 -13.51
N TRP A 56 -10.98 -13.37 -14.51
CA TRP A 56 -10.33 -12.90 -15.72
C TRP A 56 -10.81 -11.49 -16.08
N ASN A 57 -9.88 -10.61 -16.42
CA ASN A 57 -10.21 -9.33 -17.04
C ASN A 57 -9.86 -9.39 -18.53
N PRO A 58 -10.82 -9.35 -19.45
CA PRO A 58 -10.55 -9.40 -20.89
C PRO A 58 -10.07 -8.07 -21.49
N TYR A 59 -10.14 -6.97 -20.74
CA TYR A 59 -9.91 -5.63 -21.26
C TYR A 59 -8.46 -5.15 -21.16
N ASN A 60 -7.61 -5.85 -20.38
CA ASN A 60 -6.23 -5.46 -20.17
C ASN A 60 -5.27 -6.42 -20.88
N ALA A 61 -4.37 -5.92 -21.73
CA ALA A 61 -3.28 -6.69 -22.37
C ALA A 61 -3.71 -8.04 -23.03
N SER A 62 -4.84 -8.08 -23.73
CA SER A 62 -5.48 -9.31 -24.27
C SER A 62 -5.95 -10.32 -23.23
N GLY A 63 -5.84 -9.95 -21.96
CA GLY A 63 -6.50 -10.53 -20.81
C GLY A 63 -5.54 -10.81 -19.66
N GLU A 64 -6.04 -10.71 -18.44
CA GLU A 64 -5.24 -10.81 -17.22
C GLU A 64 -5.94 -11.69 -16.16
N PRO A 65 -5.21 -12.58 -15.45
CA PRO A 65 -5.74 -13.35 -14.33
C PRO A 65 -6.00 -12.44 -13.12
N TRP A 66 -7.21 -11.92 -13.02
CA TRP A 66 -7.53 -10.79 -12.16
C TRP A 66 -7.37 -11.07 -10.66
N LEU A 67 -7.79 -12.24 -10.16
CA LEU A 67 -7.58 -12.61 -8.74
C LEU A 67 -6.12 -12.84 -8.37
N ALA A 68 -5.26 -13.12 -9.35
CA ALA A 68 -3.83 -13.27 -9.13
C ALA A 68 -3.10 -11.93 -9.07
N ASN A 69 -3.74 -10.83 -9.51
CA ASN A 69 -3.19 -9.49 -9.36
C ASN A 69 -3.56 -8.92 -7.98
N PRO A 70 -2.60 -8.75 -7.05
CA PRO A 70 -2.88 -8.23 -5.71
C PRO A 70 -3.38 -6.78 -5.72
N GLN A 71 -3.05 -5.99 -6.76
CA GLN A 71 -3.45 -4.59 -6.85
C GLN A 71 -4.97 -4.40 -6.96
N THR A 72 -5.68 -5.43 -7.44
CA THR A 72 -7.14 -5.47 -7.55
C THR A 72 -7.84 -5.32 -6.20
N ALA A 73 -7.16 -5.71 -5.11
CA ALA A 73 -7.66 -5.59 -3.74
C ALA A 73 -9.02 -6.27 -3.50
N VAL A 74 -9.38 -7.29 -4.30
CA VAL A 74 -10.68 -8.00 -4.23
C VAL A 74 -10.99 -8.48 -2.81
N PHE A 75 -9.99 -9.08 -2.15
CA PHE A 75 -10.10 -9.65 -0.81
C PHE A 75 -9.59 -8.71 0.30
N TYR A 76 -9.37 -7.44 -0.01
CA TYR A 76 -8.93 -6.44 0.94
C TYR A 76 -10.14 -5.70 1.54
N PRO A 77 -10.48 -5.88 2.82
CA PRO A 77 -11.74 -5.36 3.36
C PRO A 77 -11.97 -3.85 3.17
N PRO A 78 -10.95 -2.96 3.28
CA PRO A 78 -11.14 -1.54 3.00
C PRO A 78 -11.56 -1.23 1.54
N PHE A 79 -11.29 -2.12 0.59
CA PHE A 79 -11.82 -2.00 -0.78
C PHE A 79 -13.34 -2.12 -0.84
N TRP A 80 -14.00 -2.80 0.10
CA TRP A 80 -15.44 -3.03 0.00
C TRP A 80 -16.30 -1.77 0.14
N ILE A 81 -15.71 -0.63 0.53
CA ILE A 81 -16.36 0.68 0.42
C ILE A 81 -16.81 1.00 -1.01
N PHE A 82 -16.07 0.52 -2.02
CA PHE A 82 -16.43 0.66 -3.43
C PHE A 82 -17.70 -0.08 -3.82
N LEU A 83 -18.21 -0.97 -2.96
CA LEU A 83 -19.48 -1.66 -3.18
C LEU A 83 -20.66 -0.84 -2.65
N ILE A 84 -20.44 -0.01 -1.64
CA ILE A 84 -21.49 0.61 -0.82
C ILE A 84 -21.81 2.05 -1.27
N VAL A 85 -20.79 2.83 -1.66
CA VAL A 85 -20.96 4.26 -2.00
C VAL A 85 -20.60 4.55 -3.47
N PRO A 86 -20.97 5.73 -4.01
CA PRO A 86 -20.60 6.11 -5.38
C PRO A 86 -19.08 6.08 -5.60
N PHE A 87 -18.66 5.69 -6.81
CA PHE A 87 -17.25 5.38 -7.10
C PHE A 87 -16.28 6.53 -6.73
N ALA A 88 -16.59 7.77 -7.14
CA ALA A 88 -15.75 8.93 -6.84
C ALA A 88 -15.53 9.11 -5.32
N GLN A 89 -16.61 8.99 -4.54
CA GLN A 89 -16.55 9.08 -3.08
C GLN A 89 -15.76 7.90 -2.49
N ALA A 90 -16.04 6.68 -2.94
CA ALA A 90 -15.34 5.48 -2.48
C ALA A 90 -13.83 5.59 -2.69
N TYR A 91 -13.40 6.09 -3.87
CA TYR A 91 -12.01 6.25 -4.22
C TYR A 91 -11.30 7.25 -3.30
N VAL A 92 -11.92 8.42 -3.08
CA VAL A 92 -11.38 9.45 -2.20
C VAL A 92 -11.32 8.98 -0.75
N ILE A 93 -12.39 8.34 -0.26
CA ILE A 93 -12.42 7.79 1.10
C ILE A 93 -11.37 6.69 1.24
N PHE A 94 -11.18 5.84 0.23
CA PHE A 94 -10.17 4.80 0.25
C PHE A 94 -8.77 5.38 0.43
N LEU A 95 -8.36 6.39 -0.34
CA LEU A 95 -7.07 7.07 -0.14
C LEU A 95 -6.95 7.74 1.24
N LEU A 96 -8.00 8.44 1.66
CA LEU A 96 -8.08 9.10 2.97
C LEU A 96 -7.84 8.11 4.11
N LEU A 97 -8.52 6.96 4.10
CA LEU A 97 -8.41 5.94 5.15
C LEU A 97 -6.98 5.43 5.29
N HIS A 98 -6.25 5.28 4.18
CA HIS A 98 -4.85 4.83 4.21
C HIS A 98 -3.90 5.93 4.68
N LEU A 99 -4.16 7.18 4.33
CA LEU A 99 -3.38 8.30 4.86
C LEU A 99 -3.56 8.44 6.39
N VAL A 100 -4.79 8.25 6.88
CA VAL A 100 -5.08 8.18 8.33
C VAL A 100 -4.41 6.98 8.98
N LEU A 101 -4.47 5.80 8.36
CA LEU A 101 -3.80 4.59 8.84
C LEU A 101 -2.29 4.82 8.98
N LEU A 102 -1.66 5.41 7.97
CA LEU A 102 -0.24 5.75 7.98
C LEU A 102 0.08 6.69 9.15
N GLY A 103 -0.67 7.80 9.30
CA GLY A 103 -0.44 8.77 10.37
C GLY A 103 -0.64 8.16 11.77
N CYS A 104 -1.73 7.41 11.98
CA CYS A 104 -2.03 6.77 13.26
C CYS A 104 -1.04 5.65 13.60
N GLY A 105 -0.71 4.80 12.63
CA GLY A 105 0.28 3.73 12.77
C GLY A 105 1.67 4.29 13.09
N SER A 106 2.06 5.37 12.42
CA SER A 106 3.34 6.07 12.66
C SER A 106 3.38 6.68 14.06
N PHE A 107 2.30 7.33 14.49
CA PHE A 107 2.22 7.87 15.85
C PHE A 107 2.35 6.77 16.92
N LEU A 108 1.67 5.64 16.72
CA LEU A 108 1.77 4.49 17.62
C LEU A 108 3.19 3.93 17.67
N LEU A 109 3.84 3.77 16.52
CA LEU A 109 5.22 3.28 16.40
C LEU A 109 6.21 4.23 17.07
N PHE A 110 6.21 5.51 16.70
CA PHE A 110 7.17 6.49 17.20
C PHE A 110 6.99 6.79 18.69
N SER A 111 5.77 6.64 19.22
CA SER A 111 5.50 6.77 20.66
C SER A 111 6.19 5.70 21.51
N ARG A 112 6.77 4.65 20.90
CA ARG A 112 7.59 3.66 21.63
C ARG A 112 9.02 4.15 21.90
N PHE A 113 9.49 5.13 21.14
CA PHE A 113 10.89 5.56 21.15
C PHE A 113 11.06 7.02 21.55
N ALA A 114 9.99 7.82 21.53
CA ALA A 114 10.04 9.25 21.77
C ALA A 114 8.84 9.73 22.60
N SER A 115 8.92 10.97 23.10
CA SER A 115 7.80 11.62 23.77
C SER A 115 6.59 11.72 22.83
N ALA A 116 5.36 11.74 23.39
CA ALA A 116 4.15 11.81 22.59
C ALA A 116 4.09 13.03 21.64
N ARG A 117 4.74 14.16 21.99
CA ARG A 117 4.82 15.32 21.11
C ARG A 117 5.76 15.06 19.94
N ALA A 118 6.96 14.54 20.20
CA ALA A 118 7.93 14.20 19.16
C ALA A 118 7.40 13.11 18.22
N ALA A 119 6.76 12.06 18.76
CA ALA A 119 6.13 11.01 17.99
C ALA A 119 5.04 11.54 17.04
N PHE A 120 4.26 12.52 17.48
CA PHE A 120 3.26 13.15 16.65
C PHE A 120 3.86 14.01 15.54
N ILE A 121 4.88 14.81 15.84
CA ILE A 121 5.61 15.57 14.82
C ILE A 121 6.16 14.62 13.76
N GLY A 122 6.83 13.54 14.18
CA GLY A 122 7.34 12.53 13.25
C GLY A 122 6.24 11.86 12.42
N ALA A 123 5.09 11.55 13.03
CA ALA A 123 3.96 10.97 12.32
C ALA A 123 3.36 11.93 11.28
N MET A 124 3.25 13.21 11.60
CA MET A 124 2.85 14.27 10.65
C MET A 124 3.86 14.43 9.53
N THR A 125 5.16 14.44 9.85
CA THR A 125 6.21 14.52 8.84
C THR A 125 6.13 13.33 7.87
N LEU A 126 5.98 12.10 8.37
CA LEU A 126 5.88 10.92 7.49
C LEU A 126 4.58 10.90 6.68
N MET A 127 3.46 11.31 7.28
CA MET A 127 2.16 11.40 6.60
C MET A 127 2.13 12.45 5.49
N LEU A 128 2.91 13.53 5.62
CA LEU A 128 2.81 14.72 4.74
C LEU A 128 4.08 14.98 3.92
N CYS A 129 5.09 14.12 4.00
CA CYS A 129 6.30 14.29 3.20
C CYS A 129 6.03 14.05 1.71
N GLY A 130 6.87 14.63 0.86
CA GLY A 130 6.76 14.53 -0.61
C GLY A 130 6.58 13.10 -1.14
N PRO A 131 7.37 12.10 -0.72
CA PRO A 131 7.18 10.72 -1.16
C PRO A 131 5.80 10.16 -0.84
N THR A 132 5.29 10.35 0.38
CA THR A 132 3.94 9.88 0.77
C THR A 132 2.86 10.56 -0.04
N LEU A 133 2.95 11.88 -0.23
CA LEU A 133 1.99 12.62 -1.04
C LEU A 133 2.06 12.25 -2.53
N SER A 134 3.25 11.95 -3.05
CA SER A 134 3.44 11.44 -4.42
C SER A 134 2.83 10.05 -4.60
N MET A 135 2.88 9.19 -3.57
CA MET A 135 2.21 7.89 -3.59
C MET A 135 0.68 8.01 -3.62
N LEU A 136 0.08 9.18 -3.36
CA LEU A 136 -1.36 9.35 -3.59
C LEU A 136 -1.71 9.03 -5.04
N ASP A 137 -0.87 9.44 -5.99
CA ASP A 137 -1.06 9.20 -7.42
C ASP A 137 -0.88 7.72 -7.81
N ILE A 138 -0.20 6.93 -6.96
CA ILE A 138 0.09 5.49 -7.17
C ILE A 138 -0.52 4.70 -6.01
N SER A 139 -1.84 4.46 -6.08
CA SER A 139 -2.64 4.13 -4.90
C SER A 139 -2.28 2.82 -4.19
N ASN A 140 -1.85 1.77 -4.91
CA ASN A 140 -1.35 0.51 -4.33
C ASN A 140 -0.12 0.74 -3.44
N ASN A 141 0.80 1.62 -3.87
CA ASN A 141 1.99 1.98 -3.11
C ASN A 141 1.61 2.64 -1.79
N LEU A 142 0.77 3.68 -1.82
CA LEU A 142 0.31 4.35 -0.60
C LEU A 142 -0.41 3.37 0.33
N THR A 143 -1.34 2.59 -0.21
CA THR A 143 -2.21 1.73 0.60
C THR A 143 -1.43 0.65 1.32
N THR A 144 -0.41 0.09 0.69
CA THR A 144 0.47 -0.89 1.32
C THR A 144 1.47 -0.24 2.26
N PHE A 145 2.08 0.88 1.85
CA PHE A 145 3.02 1.65 2.68
C PHE A 145 2.39 2.10 4.00
N ALA A 146 1.10 2.46 3.99
CA ALA A 146 0.34 2.85 5.16
C ALA A 146 0.30 1.79 6.27
N TRP A 147 0.41 0.50 5.92
CA TRP A 147 0.42 -0.59 6.90
C TRP A 147 1.76 -0.77 7.59
N ILE A 148 2.88 -0.36 6.97
CA ILE A 148 4.23 -0.66 7.48
C ILE A 148 4.43 -0.18 8.93
N PRO A 149 4.06 1.05 9.32
CA PRO A 149 4.23 1.49 10.70
C PRO A 149 3.43 0.64 11.70
N LEU A 150 2.21 0.22 11.32
CA LEU A 150 1.38 -0.62 12.18
C LEU A 150 1.92 -2.05 12.29
N VAL A 151 2.43 -2.61 11.18
CA VAL A 151 3.14 -3.90 11.17
C VAL A 151 4.32 -3.86 12.15
N LEU A 152 5.18 -2.83 12.08
CA LEU A 152 6.31 -2.68 12.98
C LEU A 152 5.88 -2.45 14.43
N TRP A 153 4.83 -1.65 14.65
CA TRP A 153 4.27 -1.45 15.97
C TRP A 153 3.75 -2.76 16.57
N CYS A 154 3.09 -3.62 15.78
CA CYS A 154 2.69 -4.96 16.21
C CYS A 154 3.91 -5.84 16.56
N GLY A 155 5.00 -5.76 15.78
CA GLY A 155 6.23 -6.50 16.05
C GLY A 155 6.94 -6.08 17.34
N LEU A 156 7.00 -4.78 17.60
CA LEU A 156 7.64 -4.17 18.77
C LEU A 156 6.74 -4.10 20.01
N SER A 157 5.46 -4.47 19.88
CA SER A 157 4.51 -4.51 20.99
C SER A 157 4.30 -5.94 21.49
N GLY A 158 3.54 -6.07 22.58
CA GLY A 158 3.05 -7.36 23.07
C GLY A 158 1.87 -7.92 22.28
N ALA A 159 1.66 -7.50 21.02
CA ALA A 159 0.53 -7.96 20.21
C ALA A 159 0.56 -9.48 20.00
N SER A 160 -0.62 -10.09 19.93
CA SER A 160 -0.77 -11.52 19.69
C SER A 160 -0.27 -11.92 18.30
N SER A 161 0.06 -13.20 18.12
CA SER A 161 0.47 -13.72 16.81
C SER A 161 -0.60 -13.47 15.73
N ILE A 162 -1.88 -13.58 16.11
CA ILE A 162 -3.01 -13.31 15.21
C ILE A 162 -3.01 -11.86 14.75
N ALA A 163 -2.85 -10.89 15.67
CA ALA A 163 -2.84 -9.47 15.32
C ALA A 163 -1.65 -9.10 14.43
N CYS A 164 -0.46 -9.64 14.72
CA CYS A 164 0.72 -9.46 13.88
C CYS A 164 0.52 -10.05 12.47
N GLY A 165 0.05 -11.30 12.38
CA GLY A 165 -0.19 -11.98 11.11
C GLY A 165 -1.27 -11.28 10.28
N SER A 166 -2.32 -10.77 10.94
CA SER A 166 -3.37 -9.97 10.30
C SER A 166 -2.84 -8.67 9.72
N ALA A 167 -1.98 -7.94 10.45
CA ALA A 167 -1.38 -6.70 9.94
C ALA A 167 -0.49 -6.95 8.71
N ILE A 168 0.29 -8.04 8.72
CA ILE A 168 1.12 -8.44 7.57
C ILE A 168 0.24 -8.86 6.39
N ALA A 169 -0.80 -9.67 6.62
CA ALA A 169 -1.74 -10.07 5.57
C ALA A 169 -2.44 -8.86 4.95
N MET A 170 -2.92 -7.93 5.76
CA MET A 170 -3.56 -6.71 5.28
C MET A 170 -2.60 -5.82 4.48
N SER A 171 -1.33 -5.75 4.88
CA SER A 171 -0.29 -5.07 4.10
C SER A 171 -0.15 -5.70 2.71
N PHE A 172 -0.09 -7.04 2.61
CA PHE A 172 -0.03 -7.70 1.29
C PHE A 172 -1.30 -7.49 0.46
N LEU A 173 -2.49 -7.66 1.08
CA LEU A 173 -3.78 -7.51 0.40
C LEU A 173 -4.05 -6.06 -0.04
N ALA A 174 -3.37 -5.06 0.54
CA ALA A 174 -3.49 -3.67 0.14
C ALA A 174 -2.99 -3.42 -1.30
N GLY A 175 -2.14 -4.29 -1.82
CA GLY A 175 -1.97 -4.47 -3.26
C GLY A 175 -0.56 -4.31 -3.79
N GLU A 176 0.43 -3.89 -2.99
CA GLU A 176 1.81 -3.73 -3.44
C GLU A 176 2.78 -4.75 -2.80
N PRO A 177 3.09 -5.86 -3.50
CA PRO A 177 3.89 -6.95 -2.94
C PRO A 177 5.27 -6.56 -2.45
N LEU A 178 5.94 -5.61 -3.12
CA LEU A 178 7.28 -5.18 -2.72
C LEU A 178 7.28 -4.51 -1.35
N PHE A 179 6.37 -3.55 -1.13
CA PHE A 179 6.24 -2.88 0.17
C PHE A 179 5.76 -3.82 1.27
N ALA A 180 4.86 -4.75 0.95
CA ALA A 180 4.44 -5.79 1.89
C ALA A 180 5.62 -6.69 2.31
N ALA A 181 6.45 -7.10 1.35
CA ALA A 181 7.65 -7.90 1.61
C ALA A 181 8.66 -7.13 2.48
N ILE A 182 8.93 -5.85 2.15
CA ILE A 182 9.79 -4.98 2.98
C ILE A 182 9.24 -4.89 4.41
N GLY A 183 7.94 -4.63 4.57
CA GLY A 183 7.29 -4.58 5.87
C GLY A 183 7.43 -5.89 6.66
N ALA A 184 7.26 -7.04 6.01
CA ALA A 184 7.42 -8.35 6.62
C ALA A 184 8.88 -8.65 7.02
N VAL A 185 9.85 -8.27 6.18
CA VAL A 185 11.29 -8.39 6.50
C VAL A 185 11.62 -7.53 7.70
N MET A 186 11.23 -6.25 7.70
CA MET A 186 11.46 -5.36 8.84
C MET A 186 10.77 -5.88 10.11
N PHE A 187 9.57 -6.44 10.02
CA PHE A 187 8.90 -7.12 11.12
C PHE A 187 9.74 -8.27 11.69
N ALA A 188 10.25 -9.14 10.81
CA ALA A 188 11.07 -10.27 11.21
C ALA A 188 12.38 -9.81 11.89
N LEU A 189 12.93 -8.63 11.53
CA LEU A 189 14.09 -8.07 12.21
C LEU A 189 13.79 -7.66 13.66
N VAL A 190 12.60 -7.12 13.93
CA VAL A 190 12.24 -6.62 15.28
C VAL A 190 11.60 -7.68 16.18
N ARG A 191 11.04 -8.76 15.62
CA ARG A 191 10.41 -9.84 16.38
C ARG A 191 10.83 -11.21 15.85
N ARG A 192 11.47 -12.01 16.72
CA ARG A 192 11.94 -13.37 16.40
C ARG A 192 11.11 -14.51 17.02
N ARG A 193 10.19 -14.18 17.93
CA ARG A 193 9.34 -15.16 18.64
C ARG A 193 8.00 -15.37 17.94
N HIS A 194 7.48 -16.60 18.01
CA HIS A 194 6.20 -17.03 17.42
C HIS A 194 6.08 -16.75 15.91
N LEU A 195 7.21 -16.72 15.19
CA LEU A 195 7.21 -16.42 13.76
C LEU A 195 6.36 -17.42 12.97
N LEU A 196 6.38 -18.70 13.34
CA LEU A 196 5.57 -19.72 12.68
C LEU A 196 4.06 -19.38 12.76
N ASP A 197 3.53 -19.12 13.96
CA ASP A 197 2.11 -18.80 14.15
C ASP A 197 1.70 -17.51 13.41
N ILE A 198 2.58 -16.52 13.40
CA ILE A 198 2.39 -15.24 12.71
C ILE A 198 2.36 -15.45 11.19
N SER A 199 3.33 -16.19 10.66
CA SER A 199 3.42 -16.53 9.24
C SER A 199 2.25 -17.39 8.78
N LEU A 200 1.83 -18.38 9.57
CA LEU A 200 0.65 -19.19 9.30
C LEU A 200 -0.62 -18.34 9.27
N THR A 201 -0.80 -17.45 10.24
CA THR A 201 -1.94 -16.52 10.24
C THR A 201 -1.92 -15.64 8.99
N ALA A 202 -0.77 -15.04 8.67
CA ALA A 202 -0.64 -14.18 7.51
C ALA A 202 -0.94 -14.93 6.21
N PHE A 203 -0.41 -16.15 6.08
CA PHE A 203 -0.64 -17.03 4.93
C PHE A 203 -2.10 -17.45 4.82
N CYS A 204 -2.77 -17.84 5.91
CA CYS A 204 -4.18 -18.22 5.87
C CYS A 204 -5.08 -17.06 5.45
N LEU A 205 -4.78 -15.83 5.89
CA LEU A 205 -5.58 -14.64 5.57
C LEU A 205 -5.31 -14.11 4.15
N ALA A 206 -4.04 -14.11 3.71
CA ALA A 206 -3.65 -13.58 2.41
C ALA A 206 -3.60 -14.64 1.30
N GLY A 207 -3.68 -15.93 1.64
CA GLY A 207 -3.43 -17.08 0.77
C GLY A 207 -4.30 -17.10 -0.48
N VAL A 208 -5.54 -16.62 -0.35
CA VAL A 208 -6.50 -16.52 -1.46
C VAL A 208 -5.99 -15.62 -2.60
N THR A 209 -5.14 -14.63 -2.29
CA THR A 209 -4.48 -13.77 -3.29
C THR A 209 -3.02 -14.20 -3.49
N LEU A 210 -2.31 -14.56 -2.42
CA LEU A 210 -0.89 -14.89 -2.47
C LEU A 210 -0.60 -16.12 -3.34
N VAL A 211 -1.40 -17.19 -3.21
CA VAL A 211 -1.15 -18.43 -3.97
C VAL A 211 -1.35 -18.23 -5.47
N PRO A 212 -2.48 -17.65 -5.96
CA PRO A 212 -2.62 -17.31 -7.37
C PRO A 212 -1.56 -16.33 -7.87
N PHE A 213 -1.18 -15.33 -7.07
CA PHE A 213 -0.11 -14.38 -7.41
C PHE A 213 1.23 -15.09 -7.64
N LEU A 214 1.62 -16.02 -6.75
CA LEU A 214 2.84 -16.80 -6.92
C LEU A 214 2.79 -17.70 -8.16
N ALA A 215 1.63 -18.31 -8.45
CA ALA A 215 1.44 -19.10 -9.66
C ALA A 215 1.56 -18.24 -10.94
N MET A 216 1.00 -17.02 -10.92
CA MET A 216 1.11 -16.06 -12.02
C MET A 216 2.56 -15.63 -12.24
N ILE A 217 3.33 -15.36 -11.18
CA ILE A 217 4.76 -15.05 -11.30
C ILE A 217 5.51 -16.24 -11.90
N ALA A 218 5.27 -17.46 -11.39
CA ALA A 218 5.95 -18.66 -11.86
C ALA A 218 5.67 -18.98 -13.34
N GLY A 219 4.50 -18.61 -13.85
CA GLY A 219 4.12 -18.75 -15.25
C GLY A 219 4.46 -17.54 -16.14
N SER A 220 5.06 -16.49 -15.59
CA SER A 220 5.43 -15.28 -16.34
C SER A 220 6.85 -15.36 -16.90
N ASP A 221 7.15 -14.54 -17.89
CA ASP A 221 8.52 -14.41 -18.46
C ASP A 221 9.57 -14.02 -17.41
N ARG A 222 9.15 -13.48 -16.25
CA ARG A 222 10.02 -13.15 -15.11
C ARG A 222 10.57 -14.38 -14.38
N ALA A 223 9.93 -15.55 -14.53
CA ALA A 223 10.47 -16.81 -14.02
C ALA A 223 11.48 -17.45 -14.99
N GLY A 224 11.53 -16.97 -16.24
CA GLY A 224 12.55 -17.34 -17.21
C GLY A 224 13.90 -16.68 -16.92
N ALA A 225 14.95 -17.16 -17.58
CA ALA A 225 16.27 -16.54 -17.53
C ALA A 225 16.30 -15.30 -18.44
N THR A 226 15.59 -14.23 -18.05
CA THR A 226 15.80 -12.91 -18.66
C THR A 226 17.25 -12.50 -18.40
N ALA A 227 17.97 -12.09 -19.44
CA ALA A 227 19.38 -11.75 -19.33
C ALA A 227 19.54 -10.56 -18.34
N PRO A 228 20.53 -10.58 -17.43
CA PRO A 228 20.74 -9.48 -16.49
C PRO A 228 20.86 -8.12 -17.18
N GLU A 229 21.41 -8.07 -18.39
CA GLU A 229 21.52 -6.85 -19.19
C GLU A 229 20.15 -6.27 -19.56
N GLU A 230 19.16 -7.12 -19.81
CA GLU A 230 17.80 -6.71 -20.14
C GLU A 230 17.04 -6.25 -18.89
N ILE A 231 17.22 -6.94 -17.77
CA ILE A 231 16.65 -6.53 -16.46
C ILE A 231 17.22 -5.17 -16.02
N LEU A 232 18.51 -4.97 -16.20
CA LEU A 232 19.23 -3.79 -15.71
C LEU A 232 19.33 -2.66 -16.75
N ARG A 233 18.75 -2.83 -17.95
CA ARG A 233 18.91 -1.91 -19.08
C ARG A 233 18.63 -0.45 -18.73
N ASP A 234 17.57 -0.21 -17.97
CA ASP A 234 17.12 1.12 -17.54
C ASP A 234 17.36 1.36 -16.04
N SER A 235 18.20 0.55 -15.40
CA SER A 235 18.56 0.75 -14.00
C SER A 235 19.48 1.94 -13.85
N MET A 236 19.20 2.79 -12.87
CA MET A 236 20.11 3.85 -12.47
C MET A 236 21.43 3.25 -11.98
N SER A 237 22.55 3.76 -12.51
CA SER A 237 23.85 3.41 -11.98
C SER A 237 24.01 3.94 -10.54
N PRO A 238 24.88 3.37 -9.70
CA PRO A 238 25.17 3.92 -8.38
C PRO A 238 25.56 5.41 -8.38
N LEU A 239 26.14 5.92 -9.49
CA LEU A 239 26.50 7.32 -9.65
C LEU A 239 25.30 8.22 -9.94
N ASP A 240 24.25 7.71 -10.61
CA ASP A 240 23.02 8.47 -10.87
C ASP A 240 22.30 8.84 -9.58
N TRP A 241 22.49 8.07 -8.49
CA TRP A 241 21.96 8.42 -7.18
C TRP A 241 22.54 9.73 -6.62
N LEU A 242 23.77 10.11 -7.02
CA LEU A 242 24.33 11.42 -6.65
C LEU A 242 23.54 12.58 -7.28
N ARG A 243 22.93 12.36 -8.45
CA ARG A 243 22.11 13.35 -9.16
C ARG A 243 20.82 13.68 -8.40
N MET A 244 20.34 12.77 -7.55
CA MET A 244 19.20 13.05 -6.66
C MET A 244 19.54 14.02 -5.53
N VAL A 245 20.82 14.12 -5.15
CA VAL A 245 21.30 14.99 -4.06
C VAL A 245 21.83 16.31 -4.59
N VAL A 246 22.53 16.27 -5.74
CA VAL A 246 23.08 17.46 -6.40
C VAL A 246 22.53 17.52 -7.82
N PRO A 247 21.46 18.31 -8.05
CA PRO A 247 20.92 18.51 -9.39
C PRO A 247 22.01 19.14 -10.29
N GLY A 248 22.36 18.47 -11.40
CA GLY A 248 23.16 19.07 -12.48
C GLY A 248 24.64 18.70 -12.58
N THR A 249 25.17 17.72 -11.84
CA THR A 249 26.56 17.26 -12.04
C THR A 249 26.64 16.06 -12.99
N THR A 250 27.47 16.23 -14.03
CA THR A 250 27.76 15.33 -15.17
C THR A 250 26.79 15.43 -16.35
N ALA A 251 27.02 16.43 -17.20
CA ALA A 251 26.70 16.35 -18.61
C ALA A 251 27.42 15.11 -19.19
N HIS A 252 26.63 14.09 -19.50
CA HIS A 252 26.94 13.24 -20.64
C HIS A 252 25.84 13.51 -21.65
N GLU A 253 26.13 14.41 -22.59
CA GLU A 253 25.65 14.27 -23.95
C GLU A 253 26.00 12.85 -24.40
N LEU A 254 24.99 12.03 -24.68
CA LEU A 254 24.96 10.99 -25.71
C LEU A 254 23.50 10.67 -26.03
#